data_AF-A0A6N7FH80-F1
#
_entry.id   AF-A0A6N7FH80-F1
#
_cell.length_a   1.000
_cell.length_b   1.000
_cell.length_c   1.000
_cell.angle_alpha   90.00
_cell.angle_beta   90.00
_cell.angle_gamma   90.00
#
_symmetry.space_group_name_H-M   'P 1'
#
loop_
_entity.id
_entity.type
_entity.pdbx_description
1 polymer ?
#
loop_
_entity_poly.entity_id
_entity_poly.type
_entity_poly.pdbx_seq_one_letter_code
_entity_poly.pdbx_strand_id
1 'polypeptide(L)'
;YRDGASLTQTAALFGLSKSAVHQAFTRYDLPRRPPRVNRGPLPAAVRPPDDAPPWPVPVGRVPARPEQDWHTRAACADLPTDLFYPNHNIQTVKDIDRRVVDACNRCPVLPDCLAVGLHETHGIWGGHATEDRARLRRRLGRRKTRTCTNCKTAFSGRNSSPYCSEECRERRAAA
;
A
#
# COMPACT_ATOMS: atom_id res chain seq x y z
N TYR A 1 -11.16 0.33 9.65
CA TYR A 1 -11.79 -0.93 10.08
C TYR A 1 -11.90 -1.82 8.85
N ARG A 2 -10.94 -2.75 8.69
CA ARG A 2 -10.62 -3.38 7.40
C ARG A 2 -10.60 -4.91 7.49
N ASP A 3 -11.44 -5.47 8.37
CA ASP A 3 -11.57 -6.91 8.55
C ASP A 3 -12.99 -7.31 8.14
N GLY A 4 -13.07 -8.10 7.07
CA GLY A 4 -14.30 -8.56 6.44
C GLY A 4 -15.08 -9.57 7.27
N ALA A 5 -15.57 -9.16 8.44
CA ALA A 5 -16.54 -9.93 9.20
C ALA A 5 -17.87 -9.98 8.44
N SER A 6 -18.36 -11.19 8.16
CA SER A 6 -19.68 -11.41 7.57
C SER A 6 -20.79 -10.78 8.44
N LEU A 7 -21.89 -10.32 7.84
CA LEU A 7 -23.07 -9.76 8.53
C LEU A 7 -23.62 -10.69 9.64
N THR A 8 -23.38 -11.99 9.53
CA THR A 8 -23.70 -12.99 10.57
C THR A 8 -22.85 -12.85 11.84
N GLN A 9 -21.57 -12.51 11.71
CA GLN A 9 -20.64 -12.36 12.83
C GLN A 9 -20.91 -11.08 13.63
N THR A 10 -21.26 -9.99 12.93
CA THR A 10 -21.63 -8.73 13.57
C THR A 10 -22.99 -8.80 14.26
N ALA A 11 -23.97 -9.51 13.70
CA ALA A 11 -25.28 -9.71 14.33
C ALA A 11 -25.18 -10.45 15.68
N ALA A 12 -24.33 -11.48 15.77
CA ALA A 12 -24.14 -12.29 16.97
C ALA A 12 -23.50 -11.52 18.13
N LEU A 13 -22.56 -10.60 17.84
CA LEU A 13 -21.87 -9.81 18.87
C LEU A 13 -22.78 -8.78 19.56
N PHE A 14 -23.78 -8.26 18.83
CA PHE A 14 -24.66 -7.20 19.33
C PHE A 14 -26.08 -7.68 19.66
N GLY A 15 -26.35 -8.99 19.58
CA GLY A 15 -27.68 -9.56 19.87
C GLY A 15 -28.79 -9.08 18.93
N LEU A 16 -28.42 -8.61 17.73
CA LEU A 16 -29.36 -8.05 16.76
C LEU A 16 -29.72 -9.08 15.69
N SER A 17 -30.92 -8.97 15.13
CA SER A 17 -31.29 -9.79 13.97
C SER A 17 -30.48 -9.34 12.73
N LYS A 18 -30.24 -10.26 11.79
CA LYS A 18 -29.55 -9.95 10.52
C LYS A 18 -30.22 -8.81 9.76
N SER A 19 -31.56 -8.71 9.84
CA SER A 19 -32.33 -7.64 9.23
C SER A 19 -32.07 -6.29 9.88
N ALA A 20 -31.90 -6.26 11.21
CA ALA A 20 -31.57 -5.03 11.95
C ALA A 20 -30.17 -4.50 11.62
N VAL A 21 -29.17 -5.39 11.47
CA VAL A 21 -27.81 -5.00 11.05
C VAL A 21 -27.80 -4.47 9.62
N HIS A 22 -28.56 -5.08 8.70
CA HIS A 22 -28.68 -4.61 7.33
C HIS A 22 -29.37 -3.24 7.24
N GLN A 23 -30.45 -3.04 8.00
CA GLN A 23 -31.15 -1.76 8.07
C GLN A 23 -30.31 -0.64 8.71
N ALA A 24 -29.44 -0.96 9.66
CA ALA A 24 -28.51 0.01 10.24
C ALA A 24 -27.44 0.46 9.23
N PHE A 25 -26.99 -0.45 8.36
CA PHE A 25 -26.02 -0.14 7.31
C PHE A 25 -26.61 0.69 6.16
N THR A 26 -27.88 0.47 5.82
CA THR A 26 -28.56 1.21 4.74
C THR A 26 -29.03 2.61 5.14
N ARG A 27 -29.06 2.94 6.44
CA ARG A 27 -29.42 4.28 6.92
C ARG A 27 -28.28 5.29 6.88
N TYR A 28 -27.02 4.84 6.76
CA TYR A 28 -25.91 5.76 6.50
C TYR A 28 -25.80 6.03 5.00
N ASP A 29 -26.69 6.91 4.54
CA ASP A 29 -26.68 7.45 3.18
C ASP A 29 -25.48 8.39 3.02
N LEU A 30 -24.29 7.81 2.80
CA LEU A 30 -23.08 8.57 2.49
C LEU A 30 -23.26 9.19 1.10
N PRO A 31 -23.24 10.53 0.95
CA PRO A 31 -23.45 11.17 -0.33
C PRO A 31 -22.37 10.72 -1.32
N ARG A 32 -22.81 10.17 -2.46
CA ARG A 32 -21.95 9.55 -3.48
C ARG A 32 -21.05 10.52 -4.26
N ARG A 33 -20.94 11.80 -3.87
CA ARG A 33 -19.95 12.77 -4.39
C ARG A 33 -19.98 14.05 -3.53
N PRO A 34 -18.83 14.59 -3.10
CA PRO A 34 -18.80 15.95 -2.57
C PRO A 34 -19.19 16.95 -3.67
N PRO A 35 -19.88 18.07 -3.34
CA PRO A 35 -20.17 19.10 -4.31
C PRO A 35 -18.88 19.68 -4.89
N ARG A 36 -18.89 20.01 -6.19
CA ARG A 36 -17.78 20.76 -6.82
C ARG A 36 -17.75 22.15 -6.18
N VAL A 37 -16.76 22.40 -5.33
CA VAL A 37 -16.40 23.77 -4.94
C VAL A 37 -15.76 24.45 -6.14
N ASN A 38 -16.45 25.46 -6.68
CA ASN A 38 -15.84 26.40 -7.63
C ASN A 38 -14.74 27.15 -6.88
N ARG A 39 -13.49 26.77 -7.11
CA ARG A 39 -12.36 27.61 -6.72
C ARG A 39 -12.39 28.81 -7.66
N GLY A 40 -12.71 29.98 -7.13
CA GLY A 40 -12.59 31.24 -7.87
C GLY A 40 -11.17 31.43 -8.41
N PRO A 41 -10.95 32.45 -9.26
CA PRO A 41 -9.63 32.76 -9.76
C PRO A 41 -8.65 32.92 -8.58
N LEU A 42 -7.48 32.31 -8.70
CA LEU A 42 -6.40 32.52 -7.73
C LEU A 42 -6.13 34.03 -7.61
N PRO A 43 -5.89 34.55 -6.39
CA PRO A 43 -5.49 35.94 -6.26
C PRO A 43 -4.26 36.20 -7.13
N ALA A 44 -4.22 37.35 -7.79
CA ALA A 44 -3.09 37.77 -8.60
C ALA A 44 -1.81 37.63 -7.77
N ALA A 45 -0.79 36.98 -8.35
CA ALA A 45 0.48 36.74 -7.69
C ALA A 45 1.02 38.07 -7.13
N VAL A 46 1.15 38.14 -5.79
CA VAL A 46 1.82 39.25 -5.12
C VAL A 46 3.25 39.27 -5.68
N ARG A 47 3.64 40.37 -6.34
CA ARG A 47 5.01 40.52 -6.84
C ARG A 47 5.96 40.61 -5.64
N PRO A 48 7.07 39.85 -5.62
CA PRO A 48 8.08 39.99 -4.58
C PRO A 48 8.74 41.38 -4.66
N PRO A 49 9.25 41.92 -3.53
CA PRO A 49 10.01 43.18 -3.53
C PRO A 49 11.31 43.04 -4.34
N ASP A 50 11.77 44.17 -4.90
CA ASP A 50 12.83 44.23 -5.92
C ASP A 50 14.22 43.78 -5.43
N ASP A 51 14.42 43.61 -4.11
CA ASP A 51 15.68 43.15 -3.50
C ASP A 51 15.73 41.61 -3.25
N ALA A 52 14.80 40.83 -3.80
CA ALA A 52 14.79 39.38 -3.59
C ALA A 52 15.94 38.66 -4.34
N PRO A 53 16.66 37.72 -3.71
CA PRO A 53 17.74 36.96 -4.36
C PRO A 53 17.22 36.16 -5.58
N PRO A 54 18.08 35.89 -6.58
CA PRO A 54 17.66 35.35 -7.88
C PRO A 54 17.19 33.88 -7.86
N TRP A 55 17.09 33.26 -6.69
CA TRP A 55 16.55 31.92 -6.50
C TRP A 55 15.43 31.95 -5.44
N PRO A 56 14.38 31.12 -5.59
CA PRO A 56 13.26 31.13 -4.65
C PRO A 56 13.71 30.61 -3.27
N VAL A 57 13.79 31.49 -2.28
CA VAL A 57 13.86 31.14 -0.86
C VAL A 57 12.49 30.61 -0.41
N PRO A 58 12.34 29.33 -0.01
CA PRO A 58 11.11 28.88 0.64
C PRO A 58 11.12 29.43 2.08
N VAL A 59 10.64 30.66 2.28
CA VAL A 59 10.34 31.21 3.61
C VAL A 59 9.03 30.62 4.10
N GLY A 60 9.09 29.36 4.51
CA GLY A 60 7.98 28.63 5.08
C GLY A 60 8.35 27.16 5.22
N ARG A 61 8.16 26.61 6.42
CA ARG A 61 8.15 25.16 6.64
C ARG A 61 7.17 24.55 5.64
N VAL A 62 7.68 23.92 4.58
CA VAL A 62 6.85 23.12 3.69
C VAL A 62 6.20 22.06 4.58
N PRO A 63 4.87 22.02 4.74
CA PRO A 63 4.26 20.92 5.45
C PRO A 63 4.68 19.65 4.71
N ALA A 64 5.38 18.76 5.41
CA ALA A 64 5.73 17.45 4.89
C ALA A 64 4.47 16.86 4.28
N ARG A 65 4.55 16.42 3.02
CA ARG A 65 3.39 15.80 2.37
C ARG A 65 2.96 14.65 3.29
N PRO A 66 1.67 14.46 3.60
CA PRO A 66 1.24 13.43 4.56
C PRO A 66 1.62 11.98 4.17
N GLU A 67 2.12 11.75 2.95
CA GLU A 67 2.75 10.50 2.51
C GLU A 67 4.24 10.35 2.92
N GLN A 68 4.93 11.40 3.35
CA GLN A 68 6.38 11.42 3.59
C GLN A 68 6.82 11.14 5.04
N ASP A 69 5.89 11.12 6.00
CA ASP A 69 6.25 11.01 7.43
C ASP A 69 6.09 9.60 8.01
N TRP A 70 5.85 8.58 7.18
CA TRP A 70 5.73 7.21 7.70
C TRP A 70 7.00 6.75 8.44
N HIS A 71 8.17 7.24 8.03
CA HIS A 71 9.45 6.95 8.68
C HIS A 71 9.47 7.38 10.16
N THR A 72 8.77 8.46 10.52
CA THR A 72 8.72 8.97 11.91
C THR A 72 7.94 8.05 12.85
N ARG A 73 7.08 7.17 12.31
CA ARG A 73 6.31 6.18 13.06
C ARG A 73 6.97 4.79 13.05
N ALA A 74 8.18 4.68 12.51
CA ALA A 74 8.87 3.41 12.43
C ALA A 74 9.35 2.94 13.81
N ALA A 75 8.97 1.73 14.22
CA ALA A 75 9.40 1.15 15.49
C ALA A 75 10.91 0.88 15.56
N CYS A 76 11.61 0.96 14.43
CA CYS A 76 13.04 0.78 14.29
C CYS A 76 13.84 2.09 14.24
N ALA A 77 13.20 3.26 14.42
CA ALA A 77 13.85 4.56 14.31
C ALA A 77 15.03 4.76 15.26
N ASP A 78 14.99 4.13 16.45
CA ASP A 78 16.05 4.24 17.48
C ASP A 78 17.17 3.19 17.33
N LEU A 79 17.08 2.31 16.32
CA LEU A 79 18.12 1.31 16.09
C LEU A 79 19.28 1.88 15.26
N PRO A 80 20.54 1.44 15.50
CA PRO A 80 21.69 1.90 14.72
C PRO A 80 21.54 1.59 13.22
N THR A 81 21.90 2.57 12.38
CA THR A 81 21.83 2.45 10.91
C THR A 81 22.67 1.30 10.37
N ASP A 82 23.80 0.99 11.01
CA ASP A 82 24.70 -0.11 10.63
C ASP A 82 24.03 -1.49 10.69
N LEU A 83 22.96 -1.66 11.48
CA LEU A 83 22.17 -2.89 11.49
C LEU A 83 21.33 -3.06 10.22
N PHE A 84 20.96 -1.97 9.56
CA PHE A 84 20.17 -1.97 8.31
C PHE A 84 21.06 -1.93 7.07
N TYR A 85 22.29 -1.41 7.19
CA TYR A 85 23.29 -1.28 6.13
C TYR A 85 24.64 -1.85 6.58
N PRO A 86 24.73 -3.16 6.80
CA PRO A 86 25.96 -3.80 7.25
C PRO A 86 27.05 -3.75 6.17
N ASN A 87 28.30 -3.67 6.60
CA ASN A 87 29.48 -3.75 5.72
C ASN A 87 29.69 -5.14 5.11
N HIS A 88 29.05 -6.17 5.69
CA HIS A 88 29.05 -7.53 5.16
C HIS A 88 27.72 -7.83 4.47
N ASN A 89 27.74 -8.81 3.59
CA ASN A 89 26.61 -9.07 2.71
C ASN A 89 25.50 -9.89 3.43
N ILE A 90 24.44 -9.22 3.89
CA ILE A 90 23.21 -9.89 4.37
C ILE A 90 22.35 -10.21 3.16
N GLN A 91 22.18 -11.50 2.89
CA GLN A 91 21.45 -11.98 1.72
C GLN A 91 20.01 -12.33 2.07
N THR A 92 19.78 -13.00 3.20
CA THR A 92 18.46 -13.52 3.56
C THR A 92 18.00 -13.04 4.94
N VAL A 93 16.70 -13.17 5.24
CA VAL A 93 16.11 -12.84 6.55
C VAL A 93 16.82 -13.56 7.70
N LYS A 94 17.38 -14.75 7.46
CA LYS A 94 18.11 -15.52 8.48
C LYS A 94 19.41 -14.85 8.92
N ASP A 95 19.98 -14.01 8.07
CA ASP A 95 21.24 -13.32 8.30
C ASP A 95 21.02 -11.96 9.00
N ILE A 96 19.75 -11.53 9.16
CA ILE A 96 19.38 -10.26 9.77
C ILE A 96 19.55 -10.33 11.30
N ASP A 97 20.10 -9.27 11.89
CA ASP A 97 20.18 -9.10 13.35
C ASP A 97 18.78 -9.19 13.99
N ARG A 98 18.67 -9.98 15.06
CA ARG A 98 17.40 -10.20 15.77
C ARG A 98 16.72 -8.90 16.23
N ARG A 99 17.49 -7.88 16.60
CA ARG A 99 16.95 -6.56 17.00
C ARG A 99 16.16 -5.92 15.88
N VAL A 100 16.62 -6.06 14.63
CA VAL A 100 15.93 -5.55 13.45
C VAL A 100 14.66 -6.36 13.20
N VAL A 101 14.74 -7.70 13.26
CA VAL A 101 13.57 -8.58 13.09
C VAL A 101 12.47 -8.24 14.10
N ASP A 102 12.83 -8.13 15.38
CA ASP A 102 11.90 -7.82 16.46
C ASP A 102 11.25 -6.44 16.30
N ALA A 103 12.02 -5.44 15.86
CA ALA A 103 11.50 -4.11 15.57
C ALA A 103 10.56 -4.13 14.36
N CYS A 104 10.91 -4.83 13.28
CA CYS A 104 10.07 -4.95 12.08
C CYS A 104 8.75 -5.67 12.39
N ASN A 105 8.76 -6.73 13.20
CA ASN A 105 7.56 -7.51 13.54
C ASN A 105 6.46 -6.69 14.24
N ARG A 106 6.84 -5.63 14.96
CA ARG A 106 5.92 -4.71 15.64
C ARG A 106 5.76 -3.36 14.95
N CYS A 107 6.34 -3.18 13.77
CA CYS A 107 6.42 -1.88 13.10
C CYS A 107 5.09 -1.54 12.39
N PRO A 108 4.40 -0.43 12.74
CA PRO A 108 3.10 -0.09 12.16
C PRO A 108 3.17 0.38 10.70
N VAL A 109 4.37 0.69 10.21
CA VAL A 109 4.63 1.21 8.86
C VAL A 109 5.35 0.18 7.98
N LEU A 110 5.30 -1.10 8.36
CA LEU A 110 5.91 -2.20 7.59
C LEU A 110 5.46 -2.21 6.11
N PRO A 111 4.16 -2.02 5.76
CA PRO A 111 3.74 -2.01 4.36
C PRO A 111 4.35 -0.86 3.56
N ASP A 112 4.39 0.35 4.15
CA ASP A 112 4.96 1.54 3.52
C ASP A 112 6.48 1.38 3.34
N CYS A 113 7.15 0.87 4.37
CA CYS A 113 8.57 0.57 4.37
C CYS A 113 8.95 -0.46 3.29
N LEU A 114 8.18 -1.54 3.18
CA LEU A 114 8.41 -2.55 2.16
C LEU A 114 8.11 -2.03 0.75
N ALA A 115 7.08 -1.20 0.58
CA ALA A 115 6.75 -0.61 -0.72
C ALA A 115 7.92 0.22 -1.28
N VAL A 116 8.52 1.08 -0.45
CA VAL A 116 9.75 1.82 -0.80
C VAL A 116 10.91 0.85 -1.00
N GLY A 117 11.10 -0.06 -0.05
CA GLY A 117 12.17 -1.04 -0.06
C GLY A 117 12.19 -1.94 -1.29
N LEU A 118 11.06 -2.23 -1.94
CA LEU A 118 11.06 -3.04 -3.17
C LEU A 118 11.85 -2.39 -4.31
N HIS A 119 12.00 -1.06 -4.31
CA HIS A 119 12.76 -0.32 -5.31
C HIS A 119 14.22 -0.09 -4.92
N GLU A 120 14.59 -0.36 -3.67
CA GLU A 120 15.96 -0.17 -3.19
C GLU A 120 16.87 -1.36 -3.57
N THR A 121 18.16 -1.10 -3.66
CA THR A 121 19.22 -2.05 -4.02
C THR A 121 19.94 -2.64 -2.81
N HIS A 122 20.09 -1.86 -1.74
CA HIS A 122 20.88 -2.25 -0.57
C HIS A 122 20.07 -2.23 0.73
N GLY A 123 20.63 -2.87 1.76
CA GLY A 123 20.09 -2.84 3.11
C GLY A 123 18.80 -3.62 3.33
N ILE A 124 18.35 -3.55 4.57
CA ILE A 124 17.18 -4.26 5.10
C ILE A 124 15.97 -3.33 5.08
N TRP A 125 14.90 -3.76 4.43
CA TRP A 125 13.67 -2.99 4.31
C TRP A 125 12.45 -3.86 4.57
N GLY A 126 11.51 -3.39 5.39
CA GLY A 126 10.29 -4.13 5.71
C GLY A 126 10.56 -5.53 6.29
N GLY A 127 11.67 -5.72 7.02
CA GLY A 127 12.10 -7.02 7.54
C GLY A 127 12.70 -7.97 6.49
N HIS A 128 13.01 -7.49 5.29
CA HIS A 128 13.56 -8.29 4.19
C HIS A 128 14.94 -7.80 3.75
N ALA A 129 15.86 -8.75 3.60
CA ALA A 129 17.17 -8.54 2.99
C ALA A 129 17.06 -8.43 1.46
N THR A 130 18.15 -8.08 0.80
CA THR A 130 18.19 -7.80 -0.64
C THR A 130 17.68 -8.97 -1.50
N GLU A 131 18.12 -10.21 -1.24
CA GLU A 131 17.71 -11.37 -2.03
C GLU A 131 16.24 -11.75 -1.76
N ASP A 132 15.74 -11.57 -0.54
CA ASP A 132 14.32 -11.78 -0.25
C ASP A 132 13.44 -10.78 -0.98
N ARG A 133 13.86 -9.50 -1.03
CA ARG A 133 13.18 -8.48 -1.83
C ARG A 133 13.24 -8.81 -3.32
N ALA A 134 14.35 -9.36 -3.81
CA ALA A 134 14.44 -9.85 -5.18
C ALA A 134 13.45 -11.00 -5.47
N ARG A 135 13.25 -11.91 -4.52
CA ARG A 135 12.22 -12.97 -4.61
C ARG A 135 10.82 -12.38 -4.59
N LEU A 136 10.55 -11.38 -3.75
CA LEU A 136 9.27 -10.67 -3.70
C LEU A 136 8.97 -9.96 -5.01
N ARG A 137 9.92 -9.20 -5.57
CA ARG A 137 9.79 -8.56 -6.89
C ARG A 137 9.42 -9.58 -7.98
N ARG A 138 10.13 -10.72 -8.03
CA ARG A 138 9.83 -11.81 -8.97
C ARG A 138 8.40 -12.36 -8.80
N ARG A 139 7.93 -12.53 -7.56
CA ARG A 139 6.56 -13.00 -7.26
C ARG A 139 5.50 -11.98 -7.69
N LEU A 140 5.74 -10.68 -7.44
CA LEU A 140 4.83 -9.60 -7.81
C LEU A 140 4.78 -9.40 -9.32
N GLY A 141 5.92 -9.45 -10.01
CA GLY A 141 6.02 -9.31 -11.46
C GLY A 141 5.49 -10.51 -12.26
N ARG A 142 5.14 -11.63 -11.61
CA ARG A 142 4.67 -12.85 -12.30
C ARG A 142 3.21 -12.76 -12.79
N ARG A 143 2.48 -11.71 -12.42
CA ARG A 143 1.12 -11.48 -12.94
C ARG A 143 1.20 -10.99 -14.38
N LYS A 144 0.86 -11.87 -15.32
CA LYS A 144 0.71 -11.50 -16.74
C LYS A 144 -0.74 -11.16 -17.03
N THR A 145 -0.97 -10.03 -17.69
CA THR A 145 -2.25 -9.73 -18.33
C THR A 145 -2.40 -10.62 -19.55
N ARG A 146 -3.51 -11.35 -19.62
CA ARG A 146 -3.82 -12.29 -20.71
C ARG A 146 -5.27 -12.16 -21.09
N THR A 147 -5.62 -12.54 -22.31
CA THR A 147 -7.00 -12.55 -22.80
C THR A 147 -7.60 -13.94 -22.57
N CYS A 148 -8.79 -14.00 -21.97
CA CYS A 148 -9.48 -15.27 -21.77
C CYS A 148 -9.89 -15.89 -23.11
N THR A 149 -9.58 -17.17 -23.33
CA THR A 149 -9.95 -17.86 -24.58
C THR A 149 -11.48 -17.99 -24.75
N ASN A 150 -12.24 -18.07 -23.65
CA ASN A 150 -13.69 -18.18 -23.68
C ASN A 150 -14.38 -16.80 -23.83
N CYS A 151 -14.40 -15.99 -22.77
CA CYS A 151 -15.15 -14.72 -22.75
C CYS A 151 -14.42 -13.52 -23.40
N LYS A 152 -13.16 -13.70 -23.85
CA LYS A 152 -12.31 -12.66 -24.46
C LYS A 152 -11.96 -11.47 -23.55
N THR A 153 -12.29 -11.52 -22.27
CA THR A 153 -11.90 -10.47 -21.31
C THR A 153 -10.42 -10.57 -20.93
N ALA A 154 -9.75 -9.42 -20.79
CA ALA A 154 -8.41 -9.35 -20.23
C ALA A 154 -8.42 -9.64 -18.72
N PHE A 155 -7.50 -10.47 -18.23
CA PHE A 155 -7.39 -10.82 -16.82
C PHE A 155 -5.93 -10.97 -16.38
N SER A 156 -5.66 -10.75 -15.08
CA SER A 156 -4.34 -10.97 -14.49
C SER A 156 -4.29 -12.32 -13.76
N GLY A 157 -3.51 -13.26 -14.29
CA GLY A 157 -3.40 -14.62 -13.74
C GLY A 157 -2.07 -14.85 -13.02
N ARG A 158 -2.08 -15.71 -11.99
CA ARG A 158 -0.86 -16.23 -11.34
C ARG A 158 -0.39 -17.56 -11.94
N ASN A 159 -1.28 -18.29 -12.61
CA ASN A 159 -1.01 -19.56 -13.27
C ASN A 159 -1.04 -19.40 -14.80
N SER A 160 -0.70 -20.47 -15.51
CA SER A 160 -0.74 -20.54 -16.98
C SER A 160 -2.14 -20.79 -17.55
N SER A 161 -3.21 -20.83 -16.73
CA SER A 161 -4.57 -21.13 -17.21
C SER A 161 -5.03 -20.11 -18.26
N PRO A 162 -5.53 -20.52 -19.44
CA PRO A 162 -6.02 -19.60 -20.47
C PRO A 162 -7.40 -18.99 -20.15
N TYR A 163 -7.96 -19.28 -18.97
CA TYR A 163 -9.31 -18.86 -18.56
C TYR A 163 -9.27 -17.91 -17.36
N CYS A 164 -10.17 -16.91 -17.35
CA CYS A 164 -10.24 -15.91 -16.28
C CYS A 164 -10.93 -16.41 -15.00
N SER A 165 -11.74 -17.47 -15.08
CA SER A 165 -12.46 -18.11 -13.98
C SER A 165 -12.66 -19.59 -14.28
N GLU A 166 -13.02 -20.38 -13.25
CA GLU A 166 -13.37 -21.80 -13.44
C GLU A 166 -14.63 -21.94 -14.29
N GLU A 167 -15.62 -21.06 -14.10
CA GLU A 167 -16.83 -21.00 -14.92
C GLU A 167 -16.50 -20.82 -16.42
N CYS A 168 -15.54 -19.94 -16.76
CA CYS A 168 -15.11 -19.79 -18.15
C CYS A 168 -14.38 -21.02 -18.69
N ARG A 169 -13.72 -21.80 -17.84
CA ARG A 169 -13.11 -23.08 -18.24
C ARG A 169 -14.20 -24.11 -18.53
N GLU A 170 -15.16 -24.27 -17.64
CA GLU A 170 -16.25 -25.25 -17.75
C GLU A 170 -17.13 -24.97 -18.97
N ARG A 171 -17.55 -23.71 -19.17
CA ARG A 171 -18.32 -23.29 -20.35
C ARG A 171 -17.60 -23.61 -21.67
N ARG A 172 -16.27 -23.57 -21.69
CA ARG A 172 -15.48 -23.91 -22.88
C ARG A 172 -15.29 -25.42 -23.05
N ALA A 173 -15.30 -26.19 -21.97
CA ALA A 173 -15.23 -27.64 -22.01
C ALA A 173 -16.56 -28.28 -22.46
N ALA A 174 -17.68 -27.60 -22.21
CA ALA A 174 -19.02 -28.04 -22.60
C ALA A 174 -19.43 -27.64 -24.04
N ALA A 175 -18.57 -26.95 -24.77
CA ALA A 175 -18.82 -26.44 -26.13
C ALA A 175 -17.92 -27.14 -27.15
#